data_AF-A0A1Z9ARP4-F1
#
_entry.id   AF-A0A1Z9ARP4-F1
#
_cell.length_a   1.000
_cell.length_b   1.000
_cell.length_c   1.000
_cell.angle_alpha   90.00
_cell.angle_beta   90.00
_cell.angle_gamma   90.00
#
_symmetry.space_group_name_H-M   'P 1'
#
loop_
_entity.id
_entity.type
_entity.pdbx_description
1 polymer ?
#
loop_
_entity_poly.entity_id
_entity_poly.type
_entity_poly.pdbx_seq_one_letter_code
_entity_poly.pdbx_strand_id
1 'polypeptide(L)'
;MAVKHQGHVDYLHDGHLHHPHSDHVDEHSLSIDDANPVGCTPDHQCGAHDAGHRHGAGCGHEAVPHGDHIDYLVDGHLHHTHGGHCDDHGRVDQA
;
A
#
# COMPACT_ATOMS: atom_id res chain seq x y z
N MET A 1 9.49 4.15 6.00
CA MET A 1 9.02 5.24 5.12
C MET A 1 7.88 5.98 5.80
N ALA A 2 7.66 7.28 5.59
CA ALA A 2 6.53 8.02 6.20
C ALA A 2 5.35 8.17 5.24
N VAL A 3 4.14 7.86 5.71
CA VAL A 3 2.88 7.89 4.94
C VAL A 3 1.89 8.80 5.65
N LYS A 4 1.40 9.82 4.95
CA LYS A 4 0.32 10.69 5.43
C LYS A 4 -1.02 10.08 5.03
N HIS A 5 -1.89 9.89 6.01
CA HIS A 5 -3.26 9.49 5.76
C HIS A 5 -4.16 9.91 6.92
N GLN A 6 -5.45 10.13 6.65
CA GLN A 6 -6.45 10.44 7.69
C GLN A 6 -6.01 11.54 8.68
N GLY A 7 -5.28 12.55 8.19
CA GLY A 7 -4.81 13.70 8.96
C GLY A 7 -3.60 13.45 9.87
N HIS A 8 -2.98 12.28 9.84
CA HIS A 8 -1.80 11.93 10.63
C HIS A 8 -0.70 11.27 9.77
N VAL A 9 0.46 11.02 10.37
CA VAL A 9 1.61 10.39 9.70
C VAL A 9 1.97 9.10 10.41
N ASP A 10 2.04 8.03 9.64
CA ASP A 10 2.51 6.73 10.08
C ASP A 10 3.81 6.35 9.41
N TYR A 11 4.58 5.52 10.09
CA TYR A 11 5.86 5.03 9.61
C TYR A 11 5.70 3.58 9.19
N LEU A 12 5.80 3.34 7.89
CA LEU A 12 5.85 2.00 7.35
C LEU A 12 7.16 1.33 7.72
N HIS A 13 7.05 0.18 8.38
CA HIS A 13 8.16 -0.66 8.83
C HIS A 13 7.72 -2.12 8.87
N ASP A 14 8.46 -2.99 8.17
CA ASP A 14 8.24 -4.43 8.12
C ASP A 14 6.78 -4.82 7.82
N GLY A 15 6.17 -4.13 6.85
CA GLY A 15 4.80 -4.41 6.43
C GLY A 15 3.69 -3.85 7.32
N HIS A 16 4.02 -3.04 8.34
CA HIS A 16 3.05 -2.44 9.25
C HIS A 16 3.17 -0.92 9.23
N LEU A 17 2.05 -0.21 9.32
CA LEU A 17 2.06 1.24 9.55
C LEU A 17 2.06 1.47 11.06
N HIS A 18 3.10 2.15 11.54
CA HIS A 18 3.25 2.46 12.96
C HIS A 18 2.97 3.92 13.24
N HIS A 19 1.99 4.18 14.11
CA HIS A 19 1.70 5.51 14.64
C HIS A 19 2.31 5.66 16.04
N PRO A 20 3.40 6.45 16.21
CA PRO A 20 4.00 6.66 17.51
C PRO A 20 3.16 7.62 18.37
N HIS A 21 2.72 7.14 19.53
CA HIS A 21 2.21 7.95 20.63
C HIS A 21 3.27 8.05 21.74
N SER A 22 3.05 8.95 22.70
CA SER A 22 4.04 9.29 23.73
C SER A 22 4.63 8.08 24.47
N ASP A 23 3.83 7.05 24.75
CA ASP A 23 4.22 5.87 25.54
C ASP A 23 3.97 4.53 24.82
N HIS A 24 3.42 4.55 23.60
CA HIS A 24 3.11 3.34 22.82
C HIS A 24 3.20 3.60 21.32
N VAL A 25 3.16 2.52 20.54
CA VAL A 25 3.08 2.55 19.08
C VAL A 25 1.85 1.77 18.69
N ASP A 26 0.94 2.41 17.95
CA ASP A 26 -0.24 1.76 17.39
C ASP A 26 0.06 1.23 16.00
N GLU A 27 -0.50 0.08 15.68
CA GLU A 27 -0.53 -0.45 14.33
C GLU A 27 -1.77 0.06 13.61
N HIS A 28 -1.55 0.66 12.46
CA HIS A 28 -2.58 1.22 11.62
C HIS A 28 -2.65 0.48 10.28
N SER A 29 -3.79 0.66 9.62
CA SER A 29 -3.99 0.33 8.23
C SER A 29 -4.39 1.60 7.49
N LEU A 30 -3.97 1.72 6.24
CA LEU A 30 -4.51 2.72 5.35
C LEU A 30 -5.99 2.44 5.14
N SER A 31 -6.82 3.48 5.22
CA SER A 31 -8.26 3.32 5.01
C SER A 31 -8.58 3.16 3.52
N ILE A 32 -9.66 2.44 3.25
CA ILE A 32 -10.26 2.38 1.92
C ILE A 32 -11.14 3.62 1.76
N ASP A 33 -10.75 4.53 0.88
CA ASP A 33 -11.45 5.80 0.64
C ASP A 33 -11.31 6.28 -0.82
N ASP A 34 -11.69 7.52 -1.11
CA ASP A 34 -11.62 8.07 -2.46
C ASP A 34 -10.18 8.24 -2.99
N ALA A 35 -9.19 8.37 -2.10
CA ALA A 35 -7.78 8.45 -2.48
C ALA A 35 -7.16 7.06 -2.68
N ASN A 36 -7.59 6.10 -1.86
CA ASN A 36 -7.16 4.70 -1.93
C ASN A 36 -8.37 3.76 -2.05
N PRO A 37 -9.02 3.70 -3.23
CA PRO A 37 -10.18 2.86 -3.42
C PRO A 37 -9.78 1.40 -3.61
N VAL A 38 -10.63 0.49 -3.13
CA VAL A 38 -10.58 -0.91 -3.56
C VAL A 38 -11.40 -1.06 -4.83
N GLY A 39 -10.70 -1.33 -5.94
CA GLY A 39 -11.31 -1.41 -7.25
C GLY A 39 -10.47 -2.23 -8.20
N CYS A 40 -11.12 -3.19 -8.85
CA CYS A 40 -10.52 -3.98 -9.91
C CYS A 40 -10.19 -3.06 -11.10
N THR A 41 -8.91 -2.90 -11.41
CA THR A 41 -8.39 -2.05 -12.49
C THR A 41 -7.56 -2.90 -13.47
N PRO A 42 -8.19 -3.84 -14.19
CA PRO A 42 -7.48 -4.82 -15.03
C PRO A 42 -6.76 -4.19 -16.23
N ASP A 43 -7.17 -2.98 -16.62
CA ASP A 43 -6.52 -2.19 -17.68
C ASP A 43 -5.32 -1.38 -17.16
N HIS A 44 -5.06 -1.38 -15.85
CA HIS A 44 -3.89 -0.71 -15.28
C HIS A 44 -2.62 -1.44 -15.73
N GLN A 45 -1.80 -0.71 -16.48
CA GLN A 45 -0.52 -1.20 -16.96
C GLN A 45 0.55 -0.83 -15.92
N CYS A 46 0.88 -1.78 -15.05
CA CYS A 46 2.01 -1.64 -14.13
C CYS A 46 3.31 -1.47 -14.93
N GLY A 47 3.70 -0.24 -15.22
CA GLY A 47 4.90 0.09 -16.01
C GLY A 47 6.20 0.11 -15.20
N ALA A 48 6.10 -0.05 -13.88
CA ALA A 48 7.23 0.08 -12.95
C ALA A 48 8.08 -1.21 -12.82
N HIS A 49 7.56 -2.37 -13.25
CA HIS A 49 8.29 -3.65 -13.23
C HIS A 49 7.80 -4.57 -14.36
N ASP A 50 8.53 -5.66 -14.61
CA ASP A 50 8.19 -6.65 -15.64
C ASP A 50 6.77 -7.20 -15.47
N ALA A 51 6.10 -7.50 -16.59
CA ALA A 51 4.73 -8.03 -16.61
C ALA A 51 4.58 -9.42 -15.94
N GLY A 52 5.70 -10.15 -15.77
CA GLY A 52 5.73 -11.43 -15.05
C GLY A 52 5.94 -11.30 -13.54
N HIS A 53 6.23 -10.09 -13.03
CA HIS A 53 6.45 -9.85 -11.61
C HIS A 53 5.15 -10.03 -10.83
N ARG A 54 5.22 -10.76 -9.72
CA ARG A 54 4.08 -11.04 -8.85
C ARG A 54 4.38 -10.49 -7.47
N HIS A 55 3.48 -9.64 -6.97
CA HIS A 55 3.58 -9.18 -5.61
C HIS A 55 3.17 -10.26 -4.62
N GLY A 56 3.79 -10.19 -3.45
CA GLY A 56 3.76 -11.22 -2.42
C GLY A 56 4.85 -10.94 -1.39
N ALA A 57 4.80 -11.67 -0.28
CA ALA A 57 5.83 -11.59 0.75
C ALA A 57 7.22 -11.86 0.13
N GLY A 58 8.15 -10.92 0.31
CA GLY A 58 9.50 -11.01 -0.23
C GLY A 58 9.68 -10.60 -1.70
N CYS A 59 8.67 -10.00 -2.36
CA CYS A 59 8.80 -9.50 -3.73
C CYS A 59 9.75 -8.29 -3.89
N GLY A 60 10.19 -7.69 -2.77
CA GLY A 60 11.09 -6.54 -2.73
C GLY A 60 10.39 -5.19 -2.60
N HIS A 61 9.06 -5.14 -2.78
CA HIS A 61 8.26 -3.97 -2.48
C HIS A 61 7.77 -3.99 -1.04
N GLU A 62 7.64 -2.81 -0.45
CA GLU A 62 7.11 -2.64 0.90
C GLU A 62 5.63 -3.03 0.91
N ALA A 63 5.27 -3.95 1.81
CA ALA A 63 3.88 -4.29 2.06
C ALA A 63 3.20 -3.16 2.85
N VAL A 64 1.96 -2.82 2.51
CA VAL A 64 1.16 -1.78 3.15
C VAL A 64 -0.18 -2.39 3.55
N PRO A 65 -0.55 -2.37 4.84
CA PRO A 65 -1.89 -2.74 5.28
C PRO A 65 -2.88 -1.71 4.74
N HIS A 66 -3.87 -2.17 3.97
CA HIS A 66 -4.89 -1.33 3.35
C HIS A 66 -6.27 -1.97 3.58
N GLY A 67 -7.05 -1.37 4.48
CA GLY A 67 -8.29 -1.96 4.98
C GLY A 67 -8.07 -3.36 5.54
N ASP A 68 -8.62 -4.36 4.85
CA ASP A 68 -8.58 -5.79 5.21
C ASP A 68 -7.61 -6.63 4.37
N HIS A 69 -6.84 -6.00 3.48
CA HIS A 69 -5.87 -6.67 2.62
C HIS A 69 -4.51 -5.97 2.66
N ILE A 70 -3.55 -6.57 1.95
CA ILE A 70 -2.20 -6.04 1.80
C ILE A 70 -2.02 -5.60 0.36
N ASP A 71 -1.55 -4.37 0.21
CA ASP A 71 -1.04 -3.84 -1.05
C ASP A 71 0.47 -3.71 -1.01
N TYR A 72 1.09 -3.57 -2.17
CA TYR A 72 2.53 -3.39 -2.29
C TYR A 72 2.84 -2.04 -2.89
N LEU A 73 3.74 -1.29 -2.26
CA LEU A 73 4.07 0.05 -2.72
C LEU A 73 5.03 0.00 -3.90
N VAL A 74 4.59 0.53 -5.04
CA VAL A 74 5.35 0.58 -6.29
C VAL A 74 5.28 2.00 -6.84
N ASP A 75 6.41 2.71 -6.91
CA ASP A 75 6.50 4.10 -7.42
C ASP A 75 5.45 5.07 -6.85
N GLY A 76 5.08 4.86 -5.57
CA GLY A 76 4.10 5.68 -4.86
C GLY A 76 2.64 5.22 -5.04
N HIS A 77 2.38 4.14 -5.77
CA HIS A 77 1.06 3.54 -5.96
C HIS A 77 0.91 2.24 -5.16
N LEU A 78 -0.31 1.97 -4.70
CA LEU A 78 -0.67 0.74 -4.02
C LEU A 78 -1.08 -0.31 -5.04
N HIS A 79 -0.30 -1.37 -5.12
CA HIS A 79 -0.53 -2.46 -6.05
C HIS A 79 -1.14 -3.66 -5.34
N HIS A 80 -2.37 -4.00 -5.71
CA HIS A 80 -3.08 -5.18 -5.20
C HIS A 80 -3.05 -6.32 -6.21
N THR A 81 -2.57 -7.51 -5.82
CA THR A 81 -2.62 -8.67 -6.71
C THR A 81 -3.82 -9.55 -6.42
N HIS A 82 -4.71 -9.70 -7.41
CA HIS A 82 -5.82 -10.65 -7.37
C HIS A 82 -6.14 -11.15 -8.78
N GLY A 83 -6.79 -12.31 -8.90
CA GLY A 83 -7.28 -12.81 -10.19
C GLY A 83 -6.22 -12.95 -11.31
N GLY A 84 -4.93 -12.96 -10.99
CA GLY A 84 -3.84 -13.03 -11.97
C GLY A 84 -3.42 -11.70 -12.60
N HIS A 85 -3.92 -10.57 -12.11
CA HIS A 85 -3.50 -9.22 -12.51
C HIS A 85 -3.16 -8.38 -11.27
N CYS A 86 -2.79 -7.13 -11.51
CA CYS A 86 -2.45 -6.16 -10.50
C CYS A 86 -3.37 -4.95 -10.65
N ASP A 87 -4.09 -4.61 -9.60
CA ASP A 87 -4.86 -3.38 -9.52
C ASP A 87 -4.00 -2.25 -8.97
N ASP A 88 -4.34 -1.02 -9.37
CA ASP A 88 -3.88 0.22 -8.78
C ASP A 88 -4.96 0.76 -7.82
N HIS A 89 -4.68 0.65 -6.52
CA HIS A 89 -5.48 1.20 -5.43
C HIS A 89 -5.09 2.65 -5.10
N GLY A 90 -4.53 3.37 -6.07
CA GLY A 90 -4.22 4.79 -5.96
C GLY A 90 -2.88 5.08 -5.32
N ARG A 91 -2.59 6.37 -5.18
CA ARG A 91 -1.32 6.87 -4.65
C ARG A 91 -1.35 7.01 -3.14
N VAL A 92 -0.19 6.83 -2.51
CA VAL A 92 0.04 7.26 -1.12
C VAL A 92 0.71 8.63 -1.08
N ASP A 93 0.30 9.47 -0.12
CA ASP A 93 0.99 10.72 0.18
C ASP A 93 2.22 10.43 1.05
N GLN A 94 3.40 10.55 0.46
CA GLN A 94 4.68 10.33 1.14
C GLN A 94 5.17 11.64 1.77
N ALA A 95 5.57 11.56 3.05
CA ALA A 95 6.00 12.72 3.84
C ALA A 95 7.52 12.93 3.86
#